data_AF-A0A1Z5IEV1-F1
#
_entry.id   AF-A0A1Z5IEV1-F1
#
_cell.length_a   1.000
_cell.length_b   1.000
_cell.length_c   1.000
_cell.angle_alpha   90.00
_cell.angle_beta   90.00
_cell.angle_gamma   90.00
#
_symmetry.space_group_name_H-M   'P 1'
#
loop_
_entity.id
_entity.type
_entity.pdbx_description
1 polymer ?
#
loop_
_entity_poly.entity_id
_entity_poly.type
_entity_poly.pdbx_seq_one_letter_code
_entity_poly.pdbx_strand_id
1 'polypeptide(L)'
;MFNDSDFQVFEDQTLAGRMAGIRSEIDPKFEALAPLAVATLGSKAPIYAHVAKHLRRHKNPPMNTWIAFSTNKRGYKMNPHLMIGFWDDRLFVWLAVLAEAKDRQLMTQRPAALLPDFARLSDDYEISPNHMAKLSHRISAAGLADQLTHYQRVKQSDFLVGRQWFRGDKCFDDPEQVQRMILATVSDLRPFFDQLIQ
;
A
#
# COMPACT_ATOMS: atom_id res chain seq x y z
N MET A 1 -8.31 -8.62 -13.98
CA MET A 1 -7.03 -8.23 -13.37
C MET A 1 -6.63 -6.84 -13.88
N PHE A 2 -5.65 -6.16 -13.25
CA PHE A 2 -5.31 -4.76 -13.54
C PHE A 2 -4.62 -4.55 -14.90
N ASN A 3 -4.87 -3.40 -15.53
CA ASN A 3 -4.25 -2.99 -16.80
C ASN A 3 -4.19 -1.44 -16.90
N ASP A 4 -3.65 -0.89 -18.00
CA ASP A 4 -3.45 0.56 -18.15
C ASP A 4 -4.77 1.37 -18.16
N SER A 5 -5.86 0.80 -18.68
CA SER A 5 -7.14 1.51 -18.72
C SER A 5 -7.72 1.79 -17.33
N ASP A 6 -7.26 1.07 -16.30
CA ASP A 6 -7.67 1.31 -14.90
C ASP A 6 -7.31 2.72 -14.41
N PHE A 7 -6.26 3.34 -14.97
CA PHE A 7 -5.90 4.72 -14.62
C PHE A 7 -6.91 5.76 -15.09
N GLN A 8 -7.76 5.43 -16.08
CA GLN A 8 -8.75 6.35 -16.64
C GLN A 8 -9.82 6.75 -15.61
N VAL A 9 -10.06 5.95 -14.56
CA VAL A 9 -11.02 6.32 -13.50
C VAL A 9 -10.66 7.64 -12.83
N PHE A 10 -9.38 8.01 -12.81
CA PHE A 10 -8.89 9.25 -12.20
C PHE A 10 -9.06 10.48 -13.09
N GLU A 11 -9.37 10.30 -14.38
CA GLU A 11 -9.58 11.39 -15.34
C GLU A 11 -10.89 12.14 -15.06
N ASP A 12 -11.89 11.48 -14.48
CA ASP A 12 -13.07 12.15 -13.95
C ASP A 12 -12.71 13.01 -12.73
N GLN A 13 -12.87 14.32 -12.86
CA GLN A 13 -12.53 15.30 -11.81
C GLN A 13 -13.67 15.54 -10.81
N THR A 14 -14.81 14.86 -10.96
CA THR A 14 -15.94 14.94 -10.03
C THR A 14 -15.87 13.83 -8.98
N LEU A 15 -16.31 14.13 -7.75
CA LEU A 15 -16.41 13.11 -6.69
C LEU A 15 -17.33 11.96 -7.10
N ALA A 16 -18.49 12.26 -7.68
CA ALA A 16 -19.48 11.27 -8.05
C ALA A 16 -18.98 10.34 -9.16
N GLY A 17 -18.45 10.91 -10.24
CA GLY A 17 -17.97 10.14 -11.38
C GLY A 17 -16.73 9.31 -11.07
N ARG A 18 -15.74 9.87 -10.37
CA ARG A 18 -14.57 9.08 -9.94
C ARG A 18 -14.95 7.95 -8.99
N MET A 19 -15.85 8.18 -8.04
CA MET A 19 -16.32 7.12 -7.15
C MET A 19 -17.12 6.04 -7.90
N ALA A 20 -17.87 6.40 -8.94
CA ALA A 20 -18.56 5.44 -9.79
C ALA A 20 -17.55 4.56 -10.54
N GLY A 21 -16.54 5.16 -11.18
CA GLY A 21 -15.49 4.43 -11.89
C GLY A 21 -14.66 3.53 -10.97
N ILE A 22 -14.29 4.00 -9.77
CA ILE A 22 -13.60 3.16 -8.77
C ILE A 22 -14.44 1.92 -8.44
N ARG A 23 -15.76 2.08 -8.22
CA ARG A 23 -16.65 0.98 -7.85
C ARG A 23 -16.93 0.01 -8.99
N SER A 24 -17.00 0.48 -10.24
CA SER A 24 -17.29 -0.37 -11.38
C SER A 24 -16.05 -1.08 -11.92
N GLU A 25 -14.89 -0.41 -11.93
CA GLU A 25 -13.68 -0.92 -12.58
C GLU A 25 -12.65 -1.49 -11.59
N ILE A 26 -12.40 -0.78 -10.48
CA ILE A 26 -11.26 -1.08 -9.59
C ILE A 26 -11.64 -2.00 -8.45
N ASP A 27 -12.73 -1.72 -7.74
CA ASP A 27 -13.16 -2.49 -6.57
C ASP A 27 -13.34 -4.00 -6.88
N PRO A 28 -13.97 -4.41 -8.00
CA PRO A 28 -14.09 -5.83 -8.34
C PRO A 28 -12.73 -6.52 -8.56
N LYS A 29 -11.74 -5.79 -9.09
CA LYS A 29 -10.38 -6.32 -9.29
C LYS A 29 -9.64 -6.44 -7.96
N PHE A 30 -9.83 -5.50 -7.04
CA PHE A 30 -9.34 -5.64 -5.66
C PHE A 30 -9.93 -6.86 -4.96
N GLU A 31 -11.25 -7.06 -5.07
CA GLU A 31 -11.95 -8.21 -4.47
C GLU A 31 -11.47 -9.54 -5.05
N ALA A 32 -11.24 -9.62 -6.37
CA ALA A 32 -10.69 -10.79 -7.03
C ALA A 32 -9.23 -11.10 -6.61
N LEU A 33 -8.41 -10.07 -6.39
CA LEU A 33 -7.02 -10.22 -5.95
C LEU A 33 -6.91 -10.59 -4.46
N ALA A 34 -7.85 -10.14 -3.63
CA ALA A 34 -7.81 -10.30 -2.18
C ALA A 34 -7.54 -11.74 -1.69
N PRO A 35 -8.25 -12.79 -2.13
CA PRO A 35 -7.98 -14.15 -1.67
C PRO A 35 -6.57 -14.63 -2.03
N LEU A 36 -6.03 -14.22 -3.18
CA LEU A 36 -4.68 -14.56 -3.60
C LEU A 36 -3.65 -13.88 -2.69
N ALA A 37 -3.80 -12.57 -2.44
CA ALA A 37 -2.90 -11.83 -1.56
C ALA A 37 -2.95 -12.37 -0.11
N VAL A 38 -4.13 -12.72 0.40
CA VAL A 38 -4.27 -13.35 1.73
C VAL A 38 -3.57 -14.71 1.79
N ALA A 39 -3.71 -15.53 0.75
CA ALA A 39 -3.01 -16.82 0.67
C ALA A 39 -1.48 -16.62 0.60
N THR A 40 -1.00 -15.66 -0.18
CA THR A 40 0.43 -15.32 -0.29
C THR A 40 1.00 -14.82 1.03
N LEU A 41 0.26 -14.00 1.78
CA LEU A 41 0.68 -13.56 3.11
C LEU A 41 0.82 -14.74 4.08
N GLY A 42 0.01 -15.80 3.94
CA GLY A 42 0.20 -17.07 4.66
C GLY A 42 0.40 -16.90 6.17
N SER A 43 -0.24 -15.90 6.77
CA SER A 43 -0.04 -15.53 8.17
C SER A 43 -0.79 -16.50 9.08
N LYS A 44 -0.26 -16.74 10.29
CA LYS A 44 -0.93 -17.58 11.30
C LYS A 44 -2.17 -16.89 11.87
N ALA A 45 -2.20 -15.56 11.87
CA ALA A 45 -3.35 -14.78 12.29
C ALA A 45 -4.30 -14.55 11.09
N PRO A 46 -5.63 -14.47 11.31
CA PRO A 46 -6.56 -14.11 10.26
C PRO A 46 -6.24 -12.74 9.65
N ILE A 47 -6.11 -12.71 8.32
CA ILE A 47 -5.93 -11.47 7.56
C ILE A 47 -7.26 -11.09 6.92
N TYR A 48 -7.68 -9.85 7.13
CA TYR A 48 -8.91 -9.28 6.59
C TYR A 48 -8.57 -8.23 5.53
N ALA A 49 -9.25 -8.32 4.39
CA ALA A 49 -9.13 -7.35 3.31
C ALA A 49 -10.16 -6.22 3.48
N HIS A 50 -9.74 -4.98 3.22
CA HIS A 50 -10.52 -3.76 3.44
C HIS A 50 -10.37 -2.81 2.26
N VAL A 51 -11.40 -2.68 1.43
CA VAL A 51 -11.43 -1.67 0.37
C VAL A 51 -11.59 -0.27 0.98
N ALA A 52 -10.81 0.69 0.50
CA ALA A 52 -10.87 2.08 0.93
C ALA A 52 -12.21 2.71 0.54
N LYS A 53 -13.04 3.00 1.56
CA LYS A 53 -14.42 3.49 1.34
C LYS A 53 -14.55 4.98 1.04
N HIS A 54 -13.46 5.76 1.15
CA HIS A 54 -13.44 7.23 0.93
C HIS A 54 -14.51 8.05 1.69
N LEU A 55 -15.02 7.54 2.82
CA LEU A 55 -16.18 8.10 3.55
C LEU A 55 -16.04 9.55 4.04
N ARG A 56 -14.82 10.09 4.05
CA ARG A 56 -14.54 11.48 4.48
C ARG A 56 -14.48 12.47 3.32
N ARG A 57 -14.59 12.01 2.07
CA ARG A 57 -14.58 12.87 0.87
C ARG A 57 -15.98 13.38 0.59
N HIS A 58 -16.14 14.70 0.58
CA HIS A 58 -17.44 15.38 0.43
C HIS A 58 -17.46 16.43 -0.70
N LYS A 59 -16.29 16.89 -1.15
CA LYS A 59 -16.13 17.87 -2.24
C LYS A 59 -15.14 17.36 -3.28
N ASN A 60 -13.92 17.06 -2.84
CA ASN A 60 -12.84 16.64 -3.74
C ASN A 60 -12.86 15.12 -3.93
N PRO A 61 -12.79 14.61 -5.18
CA PRO A 61 -12.63 13.19 -5.43
C PRO A 61 -11.36 12.63 -4.76
N PRO A 62 -11.31 11.32 -4.45
CA PRO A 62 -10.11 10.70 -3.93
C PRO A 62 -8.98 10.76 -4.97
N MET A 63 -7.77 11.09 -4.52
CA MET A 63 -6.56 11.14 -5.36
C MET A 63 -5.94 9.76 -5.61
N ASN A 64 -6.30 8.79 -4.76
CA ASN A 64 -5.87 7.41 -4.83
C ASN A 64 -6.97 6.50 -4.26
N THR A 65 -6.89 5.21 -4.56
CA THR A 65 -7.75 4.18 -3.96
C THR A 65 -6.94 2.91 -3.72
N TRP A 66 -7.34 2.07 -2.76
CA TRP A 66 -6.62 0.86 -2.42
C TRP A 66 -7.49 -0.17 -1.71
N ILE A 67 -7.00 -1.40 -1.67
CA ILE A 67 -7.41 -2.44 -0.73
C ILE A 67 -6.28 -2.67 0.27
N ALA A 68 -6.62 -2.77 1.55
CA ALA A 68 -5.69 -3.00 2.64
C ALA A 68 -5.89 -4.36 3.31
N PHE A 69 -4.81 -4.99 3.77
CA PHE A 69 -4.77 -6.29 4.40
C PHE A 69 -4.23 -6.15 5.83
N SER A 70 -5.06 -6.45 6.83
CA SER A 70 -4.72 -6.25 8.24
C SER A 70 -5.30 -7.36 9.11
N THR A 71 -4.71 -7.57 10.28
CA THR A 71 -5.18 -8.54 11.30
C THR A 71 -6.47 -8.11 12.00
N ASN A 72 -6.91 -6.86 11.84
CA ASN A 72 -8.11 -6.36 12.49
C ASN A 72 -9.33 -6.39 11.55
N LYS A 73 -10.34 -7.17 11.93
CA LYS A 73 -11.60 -7.34 11.21
C LYS A 73 -12.38 -6.03 10.97
N ARG A 74 -12.20 -5.01 11.82
CA ARG A 74 -12.99 -3.76 11.76
C ARG A 74 -12.33 -2.62 10.98
N GLY A 75 -11.04 -2.76 10.63
CA GLY A 75 -10.33 -1.74 9.88
C GLY A 75 -8.82 -1.88 10.03
N TYR A 76 -8.09 -1.19 9.15
CA TYR A 76 -6.65 -1.40 8.96
C TYR A 76 -5.78 -0.24 9.48
N LYS A 77 -6.24 1.01 9.40
CA LYS A 77 -5.41 2.23 9.57
C LYS A 77 -4.62 2.31 10.87
N MET A 78 -5.14 1.75 11.96
CA MET A 78 -4.52 1.82 13.29
C MET A 78 -3.46 0.75 13.54
N ASN A 79 -3.26 -0.18 12.60
CA ASN A 79 -2.34 -1.31 12.71
C ASN A 79 -1.43 -1.34 11.47
N PRO A 80 -0.27 -2.01 11.54
CA PRO A 80 0.47 -2.36 10.35
C PRO A 80 -0.40 -3.15 9.36
N HIS A 81 -0.28 -2.81 8.08
CA HIS A 81 -1.05 -3.44 7.02
C HIS A 81 -0.30 -3.37 5.70
N LEU A 82 -0.62 -4.29 4.81
CA LEU A 82 -0.24 -4.18 3.41
C LEU A 82 -1.35 -3.47 2.64
N MET A 83 -1.03 -2.65 1.65
CA MET A 83 -2.00 -1.97 0.80
C MET A 83 -1.61 -2.04 -0.66
N ILE A 84 -2.58 -2.34 -1.52
CA ILE A 84 -2.43 -2.44 -2.97
C ILE A 84 -3.39 -1.44 -3.58
N GLY A 85 -2.90 -0.52 -4.39
CA GLY A 85 -3.72 0.59 -4.84
C GLY A 85 -3.19 1.34 -6.03
N PHE A 86 -3.90 2.42 -6.35
CA PHE A 86 -3.66 3.25 -7.52
C PHE A 86 -3.63 4.72 -7.14
N TRP A 87 -2.69 5.44 -7.73
CA TRP A 87 -2.84 6.85 -8.09
C TRP A 87 -3.29 6.94 -9.56
N ASP A 88 -3.50 8.16 -10.05
CA ASP A 88 -3.73 8.49 -11.45
C ASP A 88 -2.57 8.09 -12.39
N ASP A 89 -1.35 7.95 -11.86
CA ASP A 89 -0.13 7.70 -12.64
C ASP A 89 0.63 6.42 -12.28
N ARG A 90 0.21 5.68 -11.24
CA ARG A 90 0.93 4.47 -10.80
C ARG A 90 0.09 3.51 -9.96
N LEU A 91 0.34 2.22 -10.13
CA LEU A 91 -0.04 1.17 -9.20
C LEU A 91 1.01 1.11 -8.09
N PHE A 92 0.60 0.86 -6.85
CA PHE A 92 1.51 0.67 -5.73
C PHE A 92 1.16 -0.55 -4.89
N VAL A 93 2.18 -1.12 -4.27
CA VAL A 93 2.06 -2.07 -3.16
C VAL A 93 2.93 -1.55 -2.03
N TRP A 94 2.33 -1.24 -0.87
CA TRP A 94 3.03 -0.76 0.31
C TRP A 94 2.80 -1.66 1.51
N LEU A 95 3.85 -1.97 2.27
CA LEU A 95 3.75 -2.30 3.68
C LEU A 95 3.74 -0.98 4.46
N ALA A 96 2.70 -0.74 5.24
CA ALA A 96 2.41 0.56 5.82
C ALA A 96 2.22 0.51 7.34
N VAL A 97 2.82 1.50 8.00
CA VAL A 97 2.51 1.92 9.36
C VAL A 97 2.12 3.39 9.29
N LEU A 98 0.82 3.67 9.42
CA LEU A 98 0.30 5.02 9.23
C LEU A 98 0.37 5.85 10.51
N ALA A 99 0.23 7.17 10.36
CA ALA A 99 0.10 8.14 11.44
C ALA A 99 -1.02 7.80 12.43
N GLU A 100 -2.08 7.11 11.99
CA GLU A 100 -3.19 6.69 12.86
C GLU A 100 -2.88 5.48 13.77
N ALA A 101 -1.66 4.93 13.74
CA ALA A 101 -1.31 3.77 14.55
C ALA A 101 -1.40 4.05 16.07
N LYS A 102 -2.08 3.15 16.80
CA LYS A 102 -2.46 3.36 18.22
C LYS A 102 -1.31 3.36 19.23
N ASP A 103 -0.22 2.64 18.94
CA ASP A 103 0.97 2.56 19.79
C ASP A 103 2.21 2.98 19.00
N ARG A 104 2.39 4.30 18.86
CA ARG A 104 3.43 4.85 18.00
C ARG A 104 4.85 4.48 18.45
N GLN A 105 5.05 4.28 19.76
CA GLN A 105 6.34 3.88 20.29
C GLN A 105 6.67 2.45 19.86
N LEU A 106 5.74 1.50 20.06
CA LEU A 106 5.90 0.13 19.59
C LEU A 106 6.03 0.07 18.06
N MET A 107 5.22 0.86 17.36
CA MET A 107 5.24 0.96 15.90
C MET A 107 6.46 1.67 15.33
N THR A 108 7.30 2.25 16.18
CA THR A 108 8.64 2.72 15.82
C THR A 108 9.67 1.64 16.08
N GLN A 109 9.60 0.97 17.23
CA GLN A 109 10.57 -0.04 17.64
C GLN A 109 10.58 -1.23 16.69
N ARG A 110 9.40 -1.67 16.20
CA ARG A 110 9.31 -2.80 15.28
C ARG A 110 9.98 -2.52 13.94
N PRO A 111 9.68 -1.44 13.19
CA PRO A 111 10.45 -1.07 12.00
C PRO A 111 11.94 -0.85 12.28
N ALA A 112 12.31 -0.30 13.45
CA ALA A 112 13.71 -0.10 13.81
C ALA A 112 14.52 -1.40 13.79
N ALA A 113 13.95 -2.48 14.33
CA ALA A 113 14.58 -3.80 14.34
C ALA A 113 14.71 -4.40 12.92
N LEU A 114 13.86 -3.96 11.98
CA LEU A 114 13.77 -4.47 10.62
C LEU A 114 14.62 -3.69 9.60
N LEU A 115 15.15 -2.51 9.94
CA LEU A 115 15.88 -1.67 8.97
C LEU A 115 17.02 -2.41 8.25
N PRO A 116 17.86 -3.24 8.92
CA PRO A 116 18.91 -3.98 8.23
C PRO A 116 18.37 -4.98 7.20
N ASP A 117 17.20 -5.58 7.46
CA ASP A 117 16.57 -6.53 6.56
C ASP A 117 15.86 -5.80 5.41
N PHE A 118 15.20 -4.67 5.67
CA PHE A 118 14.63 -3.82 4.63
C PHE A 118 15.70 -3.33 3.66
N ALA A 119 16.90 -2.98 4.16
CA ALA A 119 18.01 -2.54 3.32
C ALA A 119 18.59 -3.63 2.41
N ARG A 120 18.18 -4.91 2.57
CA ARG A 120 18.54 -6.03 1.67
C ARG A 120 17.52 -6.27 0.57
N LEU A 121 16.37 -5.60 0.59
CA LEU A 121 15.46 -5.59 -0.55
C LEU A 121 16.17 -4.99 -1.78
N SER A 122 15.74 -5.39 -2.96
CA SER A 122 16.28 -4.86 -4.22
C SER A 122 16.04 -3.36 -4.36
N ASP A 123 16.79 -2.73 -5.25
CA ASP A 123 16.79 -1.28 -5.49
C ASP A 123 15.53 -0.76 -6.21
N ASP A 124 14.65 -1.67 -6.62
CA ASP A 124 13.31 -1.39 -7.15
C ASP A 124 12.26 -1.20 -6.04
N TYR A 125 12.64 -1.36 -4.77
CA TYR A 125 11.84 -0.95 -3.63
C TYR A 125 12.05 0.53 -3.29
N GLU A 126 10.99 1.11 -2.76
CA GLU A 126 10.91 2.50 -2.36
C GLU A 126 10.40 2.62 -0.92
N ILE A 127 10.57 3.82 -0.38
CA ILE A 127 10.06 4.24 0.91
C ILE A 127 9.28 5.54 0.74
N SER A 128 8.21 5.71 1.51
CA SER A 128 7.40 6.93 1.52
C SER A 128 7.00 7.34 2.94
N PRO A 129 7.05 8.64 3.28
CA PRO A 129 6.62 9.14 4.58
C PRO A 129 5.12 9.51 4.62
N ASN A 130 4.37 9.38 3.52
CA ASN A 130 2.99 9.89 3.46
C ASN A 130 2.14 9.18 2.39
N HIS A 131 1.18 8.36 2.80
CA HIS A 131 0.23 7.67 1.91
C HIS A 131 -0.75 8.60 1.18
N MET A 132 -0.81 9.88 1.57
CA MET A 132 -1.61 10.93 0.92
C MET A 132 -0.79 11.79 -0.04
N ALA A 133 0.47 11.46 -0.30
CA ALA A 133 1.31 12.11 -1.30
C ALA A 133 2.01 11.07 -2.19
N LYS A 134 2.40 11.50 -3.40
CA LYS A 134 3.18 10.68 -4.34
C LYS A 134 4.69 10.67 -4.05
N LEU A 135 5.14 11.37 -3.00
CA LEU A 135 6.56 11.46 -2.66
C LEU A 135 7.05 10.08 -2.19
N SER A 136 8.05 9.56 -2.88
CA SER A 136 8.79 8.36 -2.53
C SER A 136 10.26 8.50 -2.91
N HIS A 137 11.09 7.67 -2.29
CA HIS A 137 12.52 7.58 -2.56
C HIS A 137 12.92 6.12 -2.67
N ARG A 138 13.92 5.82 -3.51
CA ARG A 138 14.51 4.47 -3.55
C ARG A 138 15.02 4.07 -2.17
N ILE A 139 14.84 2.80 -1.86
CA ILE A 139 15.26 2.25 -0.58
C ILE A 139 16.79 2.34 -0.43
N SER A 140 17.23 2.72 0.75
CA SER A 140 18.63 2.71 1.16
C SER A 140 18.72 2.65 2.68
N ALA A 141 19.83 2.16 3.23
CA ALA A 141 20.01 2.12 4.68
C ALA A 141 19.87 3.51 5.33
N ALA A 142 20.44 4.54 4.70
CA ALA A 142 20.32 5.92 5.16
C ALA A 142 18.88 6.44 5.06
N GLY A 143 18.23 6.27 3.91
CA GLY A 143 16.84 6.72 3.71
C GLY A 143 15.85 6.05 4.67
N LEU A 144 16.03 4.76 4.95
CA LEU A 144 15.23 4.01 5.93
C LEU A 144 15.39 4.57 7.34
N ALA A 145 16.63 4.87 7.77
CA ALA A 145 16.91 5.46 9.07
C ALA A 145 16.34 6.88 9.20
N ASP A 146 16.47 7.68 8.13
CA ASP A 146 15.93 9.05 8.07
C ASP A 146 14.41 9.05 8.11
N GLN A 147 13.75 8.19 7.34
CA GLN A 147 12.30 8.05 7.34
C GLN A 147 11.79 7.58 8.71
N LEU A 148 12.46 6.62 9.35
CA LEU A 148 12.07 6.19 10.70
C LEU A 148 12.22 7.33 11.72
N THR A 149 13.31 8.09 11.65
CA THR A 149 13.52 9.28 12.49
C THR A 149 12.45 10.34 12.24
N HIS A 150 12.07 10.55 10.98
CA HIS A 150 10.99 11.46 10.61
C HIS A 150 9.64 10.97 11.17
N TYR A 151 9.34 9.68 11.00
CA TYR A 151 8.15 9.04 11.55
C TYR A 151 8.08 9.25 13.07
N GLN A 152 9.17 9.02 13.82
CA GLN A 152 9.21 9.28 15.26
C GLN A 152 8.81 10.72 15.63
N ARG A 153 9.33 11.70 14.90
CA ARG A 153 9.22 13.13 15.25
C ARG A 153 7.94 13.79 14.77
N VAL A 154 7.47 13.43 13.57
CA VAL A 154 6.37 14.14 12.89
C VAL A 154 5.10 13.32 13.00
N LYS A 155 4.14 13.77 13.83
CA LYS A 155 2.89 13.03 14.15
C LYS A 155 2.07 12.58 12.94
N GLN A 156 2.10 13.34 11.85
CA GLN A 156 1.35 13.05 10.63
C GLN A 156 2.14 12.23 9.60
N SER A 157 3.40 11.91 9.88
CA SER A 157 4.20 11.03 9.03
C SER A 157 3.73 9.59 9.19
N ASP A 158 3.83 8.87 8.09
CA ASP A 158 3.73 7.43 7.99
C ASP A 158 5.13 6.81 7.81
N PHE A 159 5.22 5.48 7.85
CA PHE A 159 6.37 4.69 7.43
C PHE A 159 5.90 3.64 6.42
N LEU A 160 6.22 3.83 5.14
CA LEU A 160 5.87 2.92 4.05
C LEU A 160 7.14 2.35 3.41
N VAL A 161 7.10 1.07 3.04
CA VAL A 161 8.11 0.37 2.24
C VAL A 161 7.42 -0.51 1.21
N GLY A 162 7.84 -0.49 -0.06
CA GLY A 162 7.11 -1.19 -1.11
C GLY A 162 7.57 -0.84 -2.53
N ARG A 163 6.71 -1.08 -3.51
CA ARG A 163 7.03 -0.90 -4.95
C ARG A 163 5.91 -0.17 -5.67
N GLN A 164 6.26 0.43 -6.80
CA GLN A 164 5.33 1.13 -7.69
C GLN A 164 5.61 0.77 -9.15
N TRP A 165 4.56 0.83 -9.98
CA TRP A 165 4.64 0.67 -11.44
C TRP A 165 3.81 1.75 -12.10
N PHE A 166 4.38 2.42 -13.09
CA PHE A 166 3.82 3.65 -13.65
C PHE A 166 2.91 3.37 -14.83
N ARG A 167 1.86 4.19 -14.97
CA ARG A 167 0.99 4.18 -16.17
C ARG A 167 1.87 4.26 -17.43
N GLY A 168 1.59 3.38 -18.39
CA GLY A 168 2.38 3.22 -19.62
C GLY A 168 3.56 2.24 -19.51
N ASP A 169 3.86 1.70 -18.32
CA ASP A 169 4.84 0.61 -18.21
C ASP A 169 4.36 -0.64 -18.95
N LYS A 170 5.26 -1.31 -19.66
CA LYS A 170 4.94 -2.51 -20.47
C LYS A 170 4.29 -3.65 -19.70
N CYS A 171 4.45 -3.72 -18.38
CA CYS A 171 3.80 -4.75 -17.58
C CYS A 171 2.28 -4.67 -17.65
N PHE A 172 1.71 -3.50 -17.94
CA PHE A 172 0.26 -3.32 -18.06
C PHE A 172 -0.34 -3.88 -19.36
N ASP A 173 0.49 -4.34 -20.30
CA ASP A 173 0.07 -5.04 -21.52
C ASP A 173 -0.37 -6.49 -21.23
N ASP A 174 0.11 -7.09 -20.12
CA ASP A 174 -0.28 -8.42 -19.64
C ASP A 174 -0.87 -8.33 -18.22
N PRO A 175 -2.20 -8.38 -18.05
CA PRO A 175 -2.83 -8.33 -16.74
C PRO A 175 -2.37 -9.43 -15.78
N GLU A 176 -1.99 -10.61 -16.28
CA GLU A 176 -1.46 -11.67 -15.43
C GLU A 176 -0.05 -11.36 -14.94
N GLN A 177 0.76 -10.67 -15.75
CA GLN A 177 2.07 -10.17 -15.33
C GLN A 177 1.93 -9.20 -14.16
N VAL A 178 0.98 -8.27 -14.23
CA VAL A 178 0.69 -7.33 -13.12
C VAL A 178 0.33 -8.10 -11.84
N GLN A 179 -0.54 -9.12 -11.94
CA GLN A 179 -0.87 -9.96 -10.79
C GLN A 179 0.36 -10.64 -10.19
N ARG A 180 1.20 -11.26 -11.04
CA ARG A 180 2.42 -11.93 -10.59
C ARG A 180 3.37 -10.97 -9.88
N MET A 181 3.54 -9.76 -10.41
CA MET A 181 4.40 -8.72 -9.81
C MET A 181 3.88 -8.24 -8.46
N ILE A 182 2.56 -8.04 -8.34
CA ILE A 182 1.92 -7.70 -7.08
C ILE A 182 2.12 -8.82 -6.05
N LEU A 183 1.83 -10.07 -6.40
CA LEU A 183 1.95 -11.21 -5.49
C LEU A 183 3.40 -11.50 -5.10
N ALA A 184 4.36 -11.33 -6.02
CA ALA A 184 5.79 -11.39 -5.70
C ALA A 184 6.15 -10.34 -4.64
N THR A 185 5.72 -9.10 -4.84
CA THR A 185 5.95 -8.00 -3.88
C THR A 185 5.30 -8.28 -2.52
N VAL A 186 4.09 -8.85 -2.49
CA VAL A 186 3.43 -9.30 -1.26
C VAL A 186 4.24 -10.40 -0.57
N SER A 187 4.78 -11.35 -1.33
CA SER A 187 5.60 -12.44 -0.79
C SER A 187 6.91 -11.93 -0.19
N ASP A 188 7.56 -10.97 -0.85
CA ASP A 188 8.80 -10.36 -0.37
C ASP A 188 8.57 -9.51 0.89
N LEU A 189 7.42 -8.85 0.98
CA LEU A 189 7.04 -8.04 2.15
C LEU A 189 6.48 -8.87 3.32
N ARG A 190 6.09 -10.13 3.08
CA ARG A 190 5.47 -11.01 4.09
C ARG A 190 6.29 -11.15 5.38
N PRO A 191 7.61 -11.43 5.36
CA PRO A 191 8.38 -11.61 6.59
C PRO A 191 8.38 -10.37 7.49
N PHE A 192 8.37 -9.19 6.87
CA PHE A 192 8.28 -7.91 7.58
C PHE A 192 6.89 -7.69 8.14
N PHE A 193 5.85 -7.96 7.34
CA PHE A 193 4.47 -7.88 7.79
C PHE A 193 4.21 -8.77 9.02
N ASP A 194 4.64 -10.04 8.98
CA ASP A 194 4.49 -10.99 10.08
C ASP A 194 5.20 -10.52 11.37
N GLN A 195 6.33 -9.83 11.28
CA GLN A 195 7.02 -9.26 12.45
C GLN A 195 6.32 -7.98 12.95
N LEU A 196 5.79 -7.16 12.05
CA LEU A 196 5.10 -5.92 12.42
C LEU A 196 3.77 -6.18 13.15
N ILE A 197 3.08 -7.30 12.88
CA ILE A 197 1.76 -7.60 13.43
C ILE A 197 1.78 -8.46 14.72
N GLN A 198 2.96 -8.84 15.21
CA GLN A 198 3.11 -9.61 16.47
C GLN A 198 2.60 -8.86 17.71
#